data_AF-A0A818B446-F1
#
_entry.id   AF-A0A818B446-F1
#
_cell.length_a   1.000
_cell.length_b   1.000
_cell.length_c   1.000
_cell.angle_alpha   90.00
_cell.angle_beta   90.00
_cell.angle_gamma   90.00
#
_symmetry.space_group_name_H-M   'P 1'
#
loop_
_entity.id
_entity.type
_entity.pdbx_description
1 polymer ?
#
loop_
_entity_poly.entity_id
_entity_poly.type
_entity_poly.pdbx_seq_one_letter_code
_entity_poly.pdbx_strand_id
1 'polypeptide(L)'
;MRRFSQLVFTYKIIEMDLCLGSTNVATPKDIDEFDLWAWSEYPRLLSRFIYLWSNHRTLIGACNIPGDKCSACFTIDGHQKARRRVCRSKQVNFKSSDFSEPLVIGCWRTPIRNSLYCELHQNDEKLTKAPRTNQKHTHAMKLRNSRQWQQQKNIFFGATNCSTTKARSESYINKCSRSFGLLAMVTNCRVIISFSEIFRSETLREIIQLLINTIRISDNALPKIACYDDGCHLVRFVQRHVGKLITDTPASNTLKNTKFYIDKAHWKNHVGTWCKENMSPYATSDLNMINTQSAEQLFSWLKRYAPIISSLGWLKAPLYLLVLFHYKNLWTCKVRPTRHFDIANMVPDSATISLPHAANTLRTTSAVSSSNSDGYLSQAATTKHDPSSHTVNENKWAQMSK
;
A
#
# COMPACT_ATOMS: atom_id res chain seq x y z
N MET A 1 -17.55 -20.24 -15.13
CA MET A 1 -16.54 -19.17 -15.30
C MET A 1 -15.90 -18.66 -14.00
N ARG A 2 -16.64 -18.30 -12.94
CA ARG A 2 -16.05 -17.76 -11.68
C ARG A 2 -14.95 -18.64 -11.06
N ARG A 3 -15.12 -19.96 -11.09
CA ARG A 3 -14.13 -20.91 -10.55
C ARG A 3 -12.80 -20.87 -11.30
N PHE A 4 -12.80 -20.76 -12.63
CA PHE A 4 -11.56 -20.74 -13.41
C PHE A 4 -10.73 -19.47 -13.15
N SER A 5 -11.35 -18.29 -13.13
CA SER A 5 -10.63 -17.04 -12.80
C SER A 5 -10.04 -17.06 -11.39
N GLN A 6 -10.72 -17.71 -10.44
CA GLN A 6 -10.23 -17.86 -9.07
C GLN A 6 -9.03 -18.81 -9.01
N LEU A 7 -9.08 -19.95 -9.71
CA LEU A 7 -7.96 -20.88 -9.82
C LEU A 7 -6.72 -20.21 -10.45
N VAL A 8 -6.90 -19.46 -11.54
CA VAL A 8 -5.80 -18.72 -12.17
C VAL A 8 -5.21 -17.70 -11.20
N PHE A 9 -6.06 -16.97 -10.47
CA PHE A 9 -5.60 -15.99 -9.49
C PHE A 9 -4.82 -16.63 -8.34
N THR A 10 -5.35 -17.72 -7.79
CA THR A 10 -4.69 -18.55 -6.77
C THR A 10 -3.33 -19.03 -7.24
N TYR A 11 -3.27 -19.63 -8.43
CA TYR A 11 -2.02 -20.07 -9.05
C TYR A 11 -1.00 -18.91 -9.16
N LYS A 12 -1.45 -17.71 -9.55
CA LYS A 12 -0.56 -16.54 -9.69
C LYS A 12 -0.05 -15.99 -8.36
N ILE A 13 -0.79 -16.14 -7.27
CA ILE A 13 -0.28 -15.81 -5.93
C ILE A 13 0.79 -16.82 -5.50
N ILE A 14 0.56 -18.12 -5.72
CA ILE A 14 1.52 -19.18 -5.40
C ILE A 14 2.80 -19.00 -6.24
N GLU A 15 2.67 -18.81 -7.56
CA GLU A 15 3.78 -18.54 -8.47
C GLU A 15 4.59 -17.34 -7.97
N MET A 16 3.94 -16.22 -7.65
CA MET A 16 4.61 -15.04 -7.09
C MET A 16 5.32 -15.32 -5.76
N ASP A 17 4.71 -16.06 -4.84
CA ASP A 17 5.32 -16.37 -3.54
C ASP A 17 6.60 -17.21 -3.69
N LEU A 18 6.56 -18.19 -4.60
CA LEU A 18 7.73 -18.99 -4.99
C LEU A 18 8.80 -18.13 -5.67
N CYS A 19 8.43 -17.18 -6.54
CA CYS A 19 9.37 -16.20 -7.11
C CYS A 19 10.05 -15.38 -6.02
N LEU A 20 9.30 -14.97 -4.99
CA LEU A 20 9.77 -14.18 -3.86
C LEU A 20 10.53 -15.01 -2.81
N GLY A 21 10.97 -16.22 -3.15
CA GLY A 21 11.91 -17.03 -2.37
C GLY A 21 11.28 -18.01 -1.39
N SER A 22 9.96 -18.18 -1.38
CA SER A 22 9.38 -19.30 -0.62
C SER A 22 9.81 -20.63 -1.20
N THR A 23 10.31 -21.53 -0.35
CA THR A 23 10.64 -22.91 -0.73
C THR A 23 9.39 -23.79 -0.79
N ASN A 24 8.38 -23.47 0.03
CA ASN A 24 7.08 -24.13 0.05
C ASN A 24 5.99 -23.10 0.34
N VAL A 25 4.82 -23.29 -0.27
CA VAL A 25 3.63 -22.44 -0.07
C VAL A 25 2.52 -23.35 0.46
N ALA A 26 2.29 -23.30 1.77
CA ALA A 26 1.20 -24.05 2.39
C ALA A 26 -0.12 -23.36 2.03
N THR A 27 -0.91 -23.97 1.14
CA THR A 27 -2.25 -23.46 0.77
C THR A 27 -3.35 -24.22 1.51
N PRO A 28 -4.50 -23.58 1.80
CA PRO A 28 -5.65 -24.30 2.33
C PRO A 28 -6.14 -25.36 1.33
N LYS A 29 -6.79 -26.40 1.85
CA LYS A 29 -7.39 -27.46 1.01
C LYS A 29 -8.62 -26.95 0.26
N ASP A 30 -9.38 -26.04 0.87
CA ASP A 30 -10.57 -25.45 0.27
C ASP A 30 -10.24 -24.10 -0.39
N ILE A 31 -10.76 -23.91 -1.60
CA ILE A 31 -10.63 -22.67 -2.37
C ILE A 31 -11.40 -21.51 -1.74
N ASP A 32 -12.43 -21.80 -0.93
CA ASP A 32 -13.23 -20.79 -0.24
C ASP A 32 -12.47 -20.18 0.96
N GLU A 33 -11.51 -20.91 1.53
CA GLU A 33 -10.61 -20.42 2.58
C GLU A 33 -9.41 -19.64 2.02
N PHE A 34 -9.14 -19.77 0.72
CA PHE A 34 -7.96 -19.21 0.08
C PHE A 34 -7.88 -17.69 0.19
N ASP A 35 -9.00 -16.97 0.12
CA ASP A 35 -9.00 -15.51 0.21
C ASP A 35 -8.58 -15.01 1.60
N LEU A 36 -8.95 -15.74 2.66
CA LEU A 36 -8.58 -15.42 4.04
C LEU A 36 -7.12 -15.77 4.31
N TRP A 37 -6.68 -16.94 3.83
CA TRP A 37 -5.28 -17.34 3.88
C TRP A 37 -4.38 -16.37 3.11
N ALA A 38 -4.71 -16.04 1.87
CA ALA A 38 -3.90 -15.14 1.06
C ALA A 38 -3.83 -13.74 1.70
N TRP A 39 -4.90 -13.33 2.39
CA TRP A 39 -4.90 -12.10 3.16
C TRP A 39 -4.02 -12.17 4.42
N SER A 40 -3.95 -13.30 5.12
CA SER A 40 -3.00 -13.47 6.23
C SER A 40 -1.56 -13.43 5.76
N GLU A 41 -1.28 -13.91 4.55
CA GLU A 41 0.03 -13.85 3.91
C GLU A 41 0.37 -12.48 3.30
N TYR A 42 -0.63 -11.61 3.08
CA TYR A 42 -0.44 -10.33 2.39
C TYR A 42 0.66 -9.43 2.98
N PRO A 43 0.78 -9.22 4.31
CA PRO A 43 1.89 -8.43 4.87
C PRO A 43 3.26 -8.98 4.47
N ARG A 44 3.46 -10.30 4.55
CA ARG A 44 4.73 -10.96 4.22
C ARG A 44 5.04 -10.82 2.73
N LEU A 45 4.06 -11.11 1.88
CA LEU A 45 4.21 -10.99 0.43
C LEU A 45 4.50 -9.55 0.00
N LEU A 46 3.83 -8.56 0.62
CA LEU A 46 4.07 -7.15 0.34
C LEU A 46 5.46 -6.71 0.81
N SER A 47 5.93 -7.15 1.99
CA SER A 47 7.30 -6.85 2.44
C SER A 47 8.35 -7.44 1.48
N ARG A 48 8.20 -8.68 1.05
CA ARG A 48 9.11 -9.30 0.06
C ARG A 48 9.07 -8.60 -1.30
N PHE A 49 7.88 -8.20 -1.76
CA PHE A 49 7.73 -7.39 -2.97
C PHE A 49 8.49 -6.07 -2.84
N ILE A 50 8.31 -5.33 -1.74
CA ILE A 50 9.00 -4.07 -1.51
C ILE A 50 10.52 -4.27 -1.45
N TYR A 51 10.99 -5.28 -0.71
CA TYR A 51 12.42 -5.60 -0.61
C TYR A 51 13.03 -5.86 -1.98
N LEU A 52 12.46 -6.81 -2.75
CA LEU A 52 12.96 -7.17 -4.07
C LEU A 52 13.02 -5.96 -5.01
N TRP A 53 11.93 -5.19 -5.10
CA TRP A 53 11.82 -4.14 -6.12
C TRP A 53 12.48 -2.82 -5.73
N SER A 54 12.65 -2.53 -4.44
CA SER A 54 13.56 -1.47 -4.00
C SER A 54 15.02 -1.81 -4.30
N ASN A 55 15.39 -3.09 -4.19
CA ASN A 55 16.74 -3.61 -4.44
C ASN A 55 16.93 -4.17 -5.86
N HIS A 56 16.05 -3.87 -6.83
CA HIS A 56 16.10 -4.55 -8.13
C HIS A 56 17.43 -4.35 -8.86
N ARG A 57 18.08 -3.18 -8.72
CA ARG A 57 19.36 -2.90 -9.36
C ARG A 57 20.46 -3.87 -8.91
N THR A 58 20.48 -4.24 -7.63
CA THR A 58 21.49 -5.13 -7.04
C THR A 58 21.09 -6.61 -7.17
N LEU A 59 19.83 -6.95 -6.92
CA LEU A 59 19.36 -8.35 -6.91
C LEU A 59 19.05 -8.91 -8.31
N ILE A 60 18.57 -8.06 -9.22
CA ILE A 60 18.14 -8.46 -10.57
C ILE A 60 19.16 -8.00 -11.61
N GLY A 61 19.71 -6.80 -11.42
CA GLY A 61 20.58 -6.10 -12.36
C GLY A 61 19.96 -4.76 -12.80
N ALA A 62 20.76 -3.93 -13.46
CA ALA A 62 20.28 -2.67 -14.01
C ALA A 62 19.19 -2.91 -15.08
N CYS A 63 18.11 -2.13 -15.00
CA CYS A 63 17.12 -2.06 -16.08
C CYS A 63 17.79 -1.54 -17.37
N ASN A 64 17.17 -1.79 -18.53
CA ASN A 64 17.63 -1.30 -19.84
C ASN A 64 17.45 0.22 -20.01
N ILE A 65 18.02 1.01 -19.11
CA ILE A 65 18.05 2.46 -19.16
C ILE A 65 19.48 2.91 -19.45
N PRO A 66 19.69 3.73 -20.48
CA PRO A 66 21.01 4.25 -20.80
C PRO A 66 21.66 5.00 -19.64
N GLY A 67 23.00 4.90 -19.55
CA GLY A 67 23.83 5.78 -18.73
C GLY A 67 23.84 5.49 -17.22
N ASP A 68 23.64 4.24 -16.80
CA ASP A 68 23.65 3.82 -15.39
C ASP A 68 22.64 4.56 -14.49
N LYS A 69 21.55 5.07 -15.09
CA LYS A 69 20.50 5.83 -14.39
C LYS A 69 19.43 4.94 -13.78
N CYS A 70 19.66 3.64 -13.64
CA CYS A 70 18.69 2.73 -13.05
C CYS A 70 18.49 3.05 -11.57
N SER A 71 17.25 3.24 -11.13
CA SER A 71 16.93 3.59 -9.74
C SER A 71 17.69 4.82 -9.25
N ALA A 72 17.83 5.85 -10.09
CA ALA A 72 18.50 7.10 -9.71
C ALA A 72 17.59 7.99 -8.84
N CYS A 73 16.27 7.90 -9.03
CA CYS A 73 15.28 8.53 -8.17
C CYS A 73 13.99 7.68 -8.14
N PHE A 74 13.10 7.99 -7.22
CA PHE A 74 11.73 7.48 -7.23
C PHE A 74 10.71 8.61 -7.17
N THR A 75 9.55 8.40 -7.78
CA THR A 75 8.41 9.30 -7.78
C THR A 75 7.28 8.71 -6.96
N ILE A 76 6.64 9.54 -6.15
CA ILE A 76 5.43 9.23 -5.40
C ILE A 76 4.28 9.96 -6.08
N ASP A 77 3.15 9.28 -6.30
CA ASP A 77 1.94 9.95 -6.77
C ASP A 77 0.68 9.12 -6.45
N GLY A 78 -0.49 9.77 -6.48
CA GLY A 78 -1.81 9.21 -6.22
C GLY A 78 -2.70 9.11 -7.47
N HIS A 79 -3.16 7.90 -7.80
CA HIS A 79 -4.05 7.63 -8.93
C HIS A 79 -5.52 7.52 -8.57
N GLN A 80 -6.31 8.54 -8.93
CA GLN A 80 -7.72 8.59 -8.56
C GLN A 80 -8.67 7.76 -9.46
N LYS A 81 -8.17 6.96 -10.43
CA LYS A 81 -9.06 6.22 -11.37
C LYS A 81 -9.25 4.74 -10.99
N ALA A 82 -8.26 4.09 -10.38
CA ALA A 82 -8.37 2.72 -9.88
C ALA A 82 -9.07 2.72 -8.51
N ARG A 83 -10.41 2.73 -8.51
CA ARG A 83 -11.25 2.89 -7.31
C ARG A 83 -12.28 1.79 -7.16
N ARG A 84 -12.32 1.12 -6.02
CA ARG A 84 -13.36 0.12 -5.69
C ARG A 84 -14.36 0.66 -4.69
N ARG A 85 -15.46 -0.06 -4.51
CA ARG A 85 -16.42 0.25 -3.44
C ARG A 85 -15.78 -0.05 -2.08
N VAL A 86 -15.92 0.89 -1.16
CA VAL A 86 -15.43 0.80 0.22
C VAL A 86 -16.50 1.26 1.19
N CYS A 87 -16.39 0.81 2.43
CA CYS A 87 -17.26 1.22 3.51
C CYS A 87 -17.22 2.76 3.67
N ARG A 88 -18.41 3.33 3.92
CA ARG A 88 -18.58 4.77 4.07
C ARG A 88 -18.09 5.30 5.42
N SER A 89 -17.73 4.45 6.38
CA SER A 89 -17.10 4.91 7.63
C SER A 89 -15.71 5.48 7.33
N LYS A 90 -15.53 6.78 7.58
CA LYS A 90 -14.28 7.54 7.26
C LYS A 90 -13.43 7.86 8.48
N GLN A 91 -13.89 7.49 9.67
CA GLN A 91 -13.29 7.85 10.96
C GLN A 91 -12.69 6.60 11.63
N VAL A 92 -11.92 5.82 10.86
CA VAL A 92 -11.24 4.63 11.39
C VAL A 92 -9.87 5.03 11.90
N ASN A 93 -9.66 4.91 13.20
CA ASN A 93 -8.36 5.20 13.81
C ASN A 93 -7.42 4.01 13.63
N PHE A 94 -6.30 4.25 12.97
CA PHE A 94 -5.21 3.31 12.79
C PHE A 94 -4.03 3.73 13.68
N LYS A 95 -3.68 2.89 14.65
CA LYS A 95 -2.50 3.10 15.48
C LYS A 95 -1.27 2.59 14.71
N SER A 96 -0.30 3.47 14.51
CA SER A 96 1.00 3.15 13.94
C SER A 96 2.08 3.48 14.97
N SER A 97 3.15 2.69 15.02
CA SER A 97 4.34 3.00 15.82
C SER A 97 5.07 4.25 15.32
N ASP A 98 4.81 4.67 14.07
CA ASP A 98 5.53 5.76 13.40
C ASP A 98 4.94 7.14 13.73
N PHE A 99 3.80 7.18 14.43
CA PHE A 99 3.15 8.41 14.83
C PHE A 99 2.73 8.37 16.29
N SER A 100 2.90 9.49 17.00
CA SER A 100 2.44 9.61 18.40
C SER A 100 0.90 9.64 18.52
N GLU A 101 0.22 10.06 17.46
CA GLU A 101 -1.23 10.09 17.37
C GLU A 101 -1.76 9.06 16.36
N PRO A 102 -2.96 8.49 16.56
CA PRO A 102 -3.59 7.65 15.55
C PRO A 102 -3.74 8.35 14.20
N LEU A 103 -3.59 7.59 13.13
CA LEU A 103 -3.94 7.99 11.77
C LEU A 103 -5.43 7.81 11.58
N VAL A 104 -6.13 8.84 11.11
CA VAL A 104 -7.54 8.71 10.76
C VAL A 104 -7.65 8.30 9.30
N ILE A 105 -7.89 7.00 9.08
CA ILE A 105 -8.06 6.41 7.75
C ILE A 105 -9.54 6.11 7.50
N GLY A 106 -9.89 5.88 6.22
CA GLY A 106 -11.20 5.34 5.87
C GLY A 106 -11.25 3.83 6.06
N CYS A 107 -12.43 3.27 6.30
CA CYS A 107 -12.59 1.82 6.34
C CYS A 107 -12.33 1.22 4.95
N TRP A 108 -11.41 0.25 4.89
CA TRP A 108 -11.02 -0.42 3.65
C TRP A 108 -11.96 -1.55 3.23
N ARG A 109 -12.85 -2.00 4.11
CA ARG A 109 -13.73 -3.14 3.83
C ARG A 109 -14.74 -2.82 2.73
N THR A 110 -15.09 -3.82 1.95
CA THR A 110 -16.19 -3.74 0.99
C THR A 110 -17.50 -3.64 1.76
N PRO A 111 -18.42 -2.74 1.37
CA PRO A 111 -19.73 -2.69 2.01
C PRO A 111 -20.53 -3.94 1.67
N ILE A 112 -21.48 -4.28 2.53
CA ILE A 112 -22.42 -5.39 2.29
C ILE A 112 -23.29 -5.05 1.08
N ARG A 113 -23.78 -6.08 0.38
CA ARG A 113 -24.70 -5.90 -0.74
C ARG A 113 -25.88 -5.03 -0.29
N ASN A 114 -26.20 -4.01 -1.09
CA ASN A 114 -27.24 -3.02 -0.83
C ASN A 114 -27.05 -2.14 0.43
N SER A 115 -25.88 -2.16 1.08
CA SER A 115 -25.51 -1.19 2.13
C SER A 115 -24.38 -0.27 1.67
N LEU A 116 -24.18 0.83 2.42
CA LEU A 116 -23.02 1.71 2.33
C LEU A 116 -21.91 1.33 3.33
N TYR A 117 -22.19 0.42 4.25
CA TYR A 117 -21.31 0.04 5.34
C TYR A 117 -20.94 -1.45 5.27
N CYS A 118 -19.78 -1.80 5.83
CA CYS A 118 -19.40 -3.20 6.02
C CYS A 118 -20.02 -3.74 7.31
N GLU A 119 -19.86 -5.03 7.56
CA GLU A 119 -20.36 -5.71 8.77
C GLU A 119 -19.96 -5.01 10.08
N LEU A 120 -18.74 -4.48 10.18
CA LEU A 120 -18.27 -3.79 11.39
C LEU A 120 -18.92 -2.43 11.64
N HIS A 121 -19.44 -1.80 10.59
CA HIS A 121 -19.95 -0.42 10.65
C HIS A 121 -21.44 -0.34 10.30
N GLN A 122 -22.19 -1.46 10.36
CA GLN A 122 -23.63 -1.44 10.10
C GLN A 122 -24.40 -0.51 11.04
N ASN A 123 -23.93 -0.38 12.29
CA ASN A 123 -24.55 0.49 13.28
C ASN A 123 -24.34 1.98 12.99
N ASP A 124 -23.28 2.37 12.27
CA ASP A 124 -23.07 3.75 11.83
C ASP A 124 -24.20 4.22 10.90
N GLU A 125 -24.78 3.31 10.11
CA GLU A 125 -25.89 3.63 9.21
C GLU A 125 -27.12 4.11 9.99
N LYS A 126 -27.43 3.46 11.11
CA LYS A 126 -28.58 3.78 11.97
C LYS A 126 -28.45 5.19 12.56
N LEU A 127 -27.24 5.57 12.97
CA LEU A 127 -26.96 6.91 13.50
C LEU A 127 -27.16 8.01 12.44
N THR A 128 -26.78 7.75 11.19
CA THR A 128 -26.94 8.74 10.11
C THR A 128 -28.36 8.93 9.60
N LYS A 129 -29.24 7.94 9.79
CA LYS A 129 -30.65 7.99 9.40
C LYS A 129 -31.57 8.58 10.47
N ALA A 130 -31.05 8.90 11.66
CA ALA A 130 -31.81 9.62 12.67
C ALA A 130 -32.42 10.89 12.01
N PRO A 131 -33.73 11.13 12.17
CA PRO A 131 -34.43 12.22 11.51
C PRO A 131 -33.68 13.50 11.82
N ARG A 132 -33.17 14.16 10.77
CA ARG A 132 -32.58 15.48 10.89
C ARG A 132 -33.67 16.39 11.40
N THR A 133 -33.69 16.63 12.71
CA THR A 133 -34.44 17.73 13.29
C THR A 133 -34.08 18.96 12.47
N ASN A 134 -35.09 19.69 12.00
CA ASN A 134 -34.97 20.86 11.12
C ASN A 134 -34.24 22.03 11.83
N GLN A 135 -32.99 21.82 12.23
CA GLN A 135 -32.11 22.90 12.65
C GLN A 135 -31.73 23.66 11.40
N LYS A 136 -32.41 24.80 11.20
CA LYS A 136 -32.03 25.86 10.26
C LYS A 136 -30.66 26.39 10.66
N HIS A 137 -29.59 25.64 10.35
CA HIS A 137 -28.23 26.12 10.49
C HIS A 137 -28.03 27.28 9.52
N THR A 138 -27.91 28.48 10.06
CA THR A 138 -27.69 29.72 9.33
C THR A 138 -26.41 29.61 8.49
N HIS A 139 -26.53 29.92 7.19
CA HIS A 139 -25.46 29.86 6.20
C HIS A 139 -24.20 30.64 6.60
N ALA A 140 -24.35 31.66 7.45
CA ALA A 140 -23.28 32.50 7.97
C ALA A 140 -22.24 31.75 8.83
N MET A 141 -22.64 30.72 9.59
CA MET A 141 -21.73 30.02 10.50
C MET A 141 -20.74 29.10 9.74
N LYS A 142 -21.15 28.57 8.57
CA LYS A 142 -20.27 27.75 7.72
C LYS A 142 -19.15 28.56 7.05
N LEU A 143 -19.42 29.81 6.67
CA LEU A 143 -18.43 30.68 6.03
C LEU A 143 -17.32 31.13 6.99
N ARG A 144 -17.66 31.39 8.26
CA ARG A 144 -16.67 31.79 9.29
C ARG A 144 -15.68 30.67 9.61
N ASN A 145 -16.16 29.43 9.77
CA ASN A 145 -15.29 28.28 10.06
C ASN A 145 -14.34 27.94 8.89
N SER A 146 -14.76 28.16 7.64
CA SER A 146 -13.91 27.93 6.47
C SER A 146 -12.68 28.84 6.43
N ARG A 147 -12.83 30.13 6.76
CA ARG A 147 -11.73 31.11 6.75
C ARG A 147 -10.75 30.86 7.90
N GLN A 148 -11.26 30.55 9.10
CA GLN A 148 -10.43 30.25 10.27
C GLN A 148 -9.59 28.97 10.06
N TRP A 149 -10.16 27.96 9.41
CA TRP A 149 -9.45 26.71 9.10
C TRP A 149 -8.35 26.90 8.04
N GLN A 150 -8.57 27.78 7.04
CA GLN A 150 -7.53 28.18 6.09
C GLN A 150 -6.40 28.98 6.75
N GLN A 151 -6.73 29.90 7.67
CA GLN A 151 -5.73 30.66 8.43
C GLN A 151 -4.89 29.75 9.35
N GLN A 152 -5.51 28.81 10.08
CA GLN A 152 -4.77 27.85 10.90
C GLN A 152 -3.88 26.94 10.06
N LYS A 153 -4.33 26.49 8.88
CA LYS A 153 -3.48 25.75 7.94
C LYS A 153 -2.24 26.53 7.49
N ASN A 154 -2.41 27.82 7.21
CA ASN A 154 -1.30 28.68 6.79
C ASN A 154 -0.28 28.90 7.89
N ILE A 155 -0.73 29.02 9.14
CA ILE A 155 0.14 29.19 10.31
C ILE A 155 0.84 27.87 10.69
N PHE A 156 0.15 26.73 10.60
CA PHE A 156 0.68 25.45 11.09
C PHE A 156 1.78 24.86 10.20
N PHE A 157 1.66 25.00 8.87
CA PHE A 157 2.65 24.51 7.91
C PHE A 157 3.70 25.57 7.52
N GLY A 158 3.62 26.77 8.10
CA GLY A 158 4.37 27.95 7.67
C GLY A 158 4.15 28.24 6.18
N ALA A 159 2.91 28.03 5.71
CA ALA A 159 2.53 27.63 4.37
C ALA A 159 3.38 28.23 3.25
N THR A 160 3.88 27.35 2.38
CA THR A 160 4.13 27.77 1.01
C THR A 160 2.81 28.30 0.46
N ASN A 161 2.79 29.45 -0.21
CA ASN A 161 1.62 29.96 -0.92
C ASN A 161 1.18 29.06 -2.12
N CYS A 162 1.64 27.81 -2.16
CA CYS A 162 1.31 26.81 -3.16
C CYS A 162 -0.08 26.24 -2.88
N SER A 163 -1.01 26.45 -3.81
CA SER A 163 -2.37 25.88 -3.79
C SER A 163 -2.41 24.41 -4.23
N THR A 164 -1.38 23.63 -3.89
CA THR A 164 -1.17 22.24 -4.36
C THR A 164 -1.72 21.19 -3.40
N THR A 165 -2.34 21.61 -2.29
CA THR A 165 -2.91 20.68 -1.30
C THR A 165 -4.00 19.80 -1.92
N LYS A 166 -3.79 18.49 -1.91
CA LYS A 166 -4.75 17.49 -2.43
C LYS A 166 -5.86 17.07 -1.47
N ALA A 167 -5.84 17.57 -0.24
CA ALA A 167 -6.85 17.25 0.76
C ALA A 167 -8.24 17.64 0.27
N ARG A 168 -9.16 16.68 0.27
CA ARG A 168 -10.56 16.88 -0.13
C ARG A 168 -11.36 17.46 1.04
N SER A 169 -12.45 18.16 0.73
CA SER A 169 -13.34 18.67 1.77
C SER A 169 -14.00 17.53 2.54
N GLU A 170 -14.25 17.74 3.84
CA GLU A 170 -14.89 16.74 4.70
C GLU A 170 -16.28 16.34 4.18
N SER A 171 -17.00 17.29 3.57
CA SER A 171 -18.29 17.03 2.93
C SER A 171 -18.19 16.11 1.71
N TYR A 172 -17.09 16.19 0.95
CA TYR A 172 -16.81 15.27 -0.15
C TYR A 172 -16.42 13.89 0.37
N ILE A 173 -15.52 13.85 1.37
CA ILE A 173 -15.04 12.62 2.01
C ILE A 173 -16.19 11.79 2.55
N ASN A 174 -17.11 12.42 3.28
CA ASN A 174 -18.26 11.75 3.90
C ASN A 174 -19.34 11.29 2.90
N LYS A 175 -19.28 11.73 1.64
CA LYS A 175 -20.17 11.25 0.57
C LYS A 175 -19.55 10.12 -0.26
N CYS A 176 -18.23 9.90 -0.15
CA CYS A 176 -17.52 8.97 -1.00
C CYS A 176 -17.72 7.51 -0.54
N SER A 177 -18.32 6.69 -1.41
CA SER A 177 -18.50 5.24 -1.24
C SER A 177 -17.46 4.41 -2.01
N ARG A 178 -16.43 5.07 -2.54
CA ARG A 178 -15.31 4.44 -3.25
C ARG A 178 -13.99 4.81 -2.57
N SER A 179 -12.97 4.01 -2.79
CA SER A 179 -11.61 4.46 -2.49
C SER A 179 -11.28 5.69 -3.33
N PHE A 180 -10.33 6.48 -2.85
CA PHE A 180 -9.83 7.68 -3.49
C PHE A 180 -8.77 7.37 -4.54
N GLY A 181 -8.35 6.10 -4.64
CA GLY A 181 -7.38 5.66 -5.61
C GLY A 181 -6.26 4.85 -4.98
N LEU A 182 -5.11 4.91 -5.62
CA LEU A 182 -3.89 4.23 -5.22
C LEU A 182 -2.76 5.23 -5.07
N LEU A 183 -2.04 5.21 -3.95
CA LEU A 183 -0.74 5.85 -3.78
C LEU A 183 0.35 4.85 -4.21
N ALA A 184 1.29 5.26 -5.06
CA ALA A 184 2.37 4.37 -5.53
C ALA A 184 3.73 5.07 -5.49
N MET A 185 4.77 4.30 -5.22
CA MET A 185 6.17 4.69 -5.33
C MET A 185 6.79 3.97 -6.54
N VAL A 186 7.30 4.74 -7.48
CA VAL A 186 7.78 4.22 -8.77
C VAL A 186 9.15 4.80 -9.08
N THR A 187 10.15 3.98 -9.34
CA THR A 187 11.47 4.46 -9.78
C THR A 187 11.39 5.18 -11.12
N ASN A 188 12.40 5.97 -11.44
CA ASN A 188 12.55 6.56 -12.77
C ASN A 188 12.62 5.48 -13.89
N CYS A 189 12.97 4.24 -13.51
CA CYS A 189 12.97 3.09 -14.40
C CYS A 189 11.62 2.35 -14.53
N ARG A 190 10.53 2.93 -14.02
CA ARG A 190 9.16 2.40 -14.08
C ARG A 190 8.94 1.11 -13.29
N VAL A 191 9.85 0.79 -12.36
CA VAL A 191 9.68 -0.30 -11.39
C VAL A 191 8.87 0.23 -10.21
N ILE A 192 7.81 -0.48 -9.88
CA ILE A 192 6.92 -0.16 -8.77
C ILE A 192 7.56 -0.72 -7.50
N ILE A 193 7.91 0.14 -6.55
CA ILE A 193 8.56 -0.28 -5.31
C ILE A 193 7.52 -0.61 -4.25
N SER A 194 6.51 0.24 -4.10
CA SER A 194 5.55 0.18 -3.00
C SER A 194 4.25 0.84 -3.41
N PHE A 195 3.15 0.49 -2.73
CA PHE A 195 1.84 1.07 -2.98
C PHE A 195 0.92 0.94 -1.76
N SER A 196 -0.10 1.80 -1.71
CA SER A 196 -1.17 1.74 -0.72
C SER A 196 -2.48 2.28 -1.31
N GLU A 197 -3.60 1.63 -1.01
CA GLU A 197 -4.92 2.13 -1.41
C GLU A 197 -5.36 3.28 -0.50
N ILE A 198 -5.93 4.34 -1.09
CA ILE A 198 -6.34 5.55 -0.37
C ILE A 198 -7.83 5.45 -0.04
N PHE A 199 -8.21 5.46 1.24
CA PHE A 199 -9.61 5.25 1.66
C PHE A 199 -10.37 6.52 2.04
N ARG A 200 -9.65 7.56 2.44
CA ARG A 200 -10.22 8.84 2.91
C ARG A 200 -9.83 10.02 2.03
N SER A 201 -8.55 10.25 1.85
CA SER A 201 -7.98 11.33 1.04
C SER A 201 -6.48 11.11 0.96
N GLU A 202 -5.78 11.67 -0.03
CA GLU A 202 -4.33 11.67 -0.01
C GLU A 202 -3.83 12.65 1.06
N THR A 203 -3.40 12.14 2.22
CA THR A 203 -2.84 12.95 3.31
C THR A 203 -1.33 12.81 3.41
N LEU A 204 -0.63 13.86 3.88
CA LEU A 204 0.82 13.80 4.12
C LEU A 204 1.19 12.68 5.09
N ARG A 205 0.35 12.40 6.10
CA ARG A 205 0.60 11.34 7.07
C ARG A 205 0.54 9.95 6.43
N GLU A 206 -0.41 9.69 5.52
CA GLU A 206 -0.45 8.42 4.77
C GLU A 206 0.75 8.26 3.83
N ILE A 207 1.21 9.35 3.21
CA ILE A 207 2.42 9.35 2.37
C ILE A 207 3.67 9.05 3.20
N ILE A 208 3.81 9.71 4.35
CA ILE A 208 4.91 9.48 5.29
C ILE A 208 4.88 8.03 5.78
N GLN A 209 3.71 7.49 6.11
CA GLN A 209 3.56 6.09 6.51
C GLN A 209 4.03 5.12 5.42
N LEU A 210 3.66 5.36 4.15
CA LEU A 210 4.12 4.56 3.02
C LEU A 210 5.64 4.65 2.87
N LEU A 211 6.21 5.86 2.97
CA LEU A 211 7.65 6.09 2.85
C LEU A 211 8.45 5.42 3.96
N ILE A 212 8.06 5.60 5.22
CA ILE A 212 8.75 5.00 6.38
C ILE A 212 8.72 3.47 6.30
N ASN A 213 7.57 2.88 5.97
CA ASN A 213 7.46 1.43 5.78
C ASN A 213 8.37 0.96 4.65
N THR A 214 8.38 1.68 3.52
CA THR A 214 9.20 1.32 2.37
C THR A 214 10.69 1.42 2.68
N ILE A 215 11.13 2.50 3.35
CA ILE A 215 12.52 2.68 3.78
C ILE A 215 12.95 1.53 4.70
N ARG A 216 12.15 1.23 5.73
CA ARG A 216 12.41 0.15 6.70
C ARG A 216 12.56 -1.20 6.01
N ILE A 217 11.65 -1.54 5.11
CA ILE A 217 11.67 -2.82 4.39
C ILE A 217 12.79 -2.87 3.37
N SER A 218 13.09 -1.76 2.69
CA SER A 218 14.14 -1.73 1.67
C SER A 218 15.56 -1.87 2.21
N ASP A 219 15.73 -1.84 3.53
CA ASP A 219 17.03 -1.73 4.20
C ASP A 219 17.87 -0.56 3.66
N ASN A 220 17.22 0.61 3.57
CA ASN A 220 17.79 1.84 3.01
C ASN A 220 18.30 1.77 1.56
N ALA A 221 17.91 0.75 0.79
CA ALA A 221 18.28 0.63 -0.63
C ALA A 221 17.57 1.62 -1.56
N LEU A 222 16.67 2.45 -1.04
CA LEU A 222 15.98 3.45 -1.84
C LEU A 222 16.95 4.52 -2.40
N PRO A 223 16.66 5.05 -3.60
CA PRO A 223 17.37 6.20 -4.11
C PRO A 223 17.31 7.39 -3.13
N LYS A 224 18.41 8.13 -2.97
CA LYS A 224 18.47 9.31 -2.09
C LYS A 224 17.64 10.51 -2.59
N ILE A 225 17.11 10.41 -3.82
CA ILE A 225 16.33 11.44 -4.48
C ILE A 225 14.90 10.95 -4.68
N ALA A 226 13.96 11.74 -4.20
CA ALA A 226 12.53 11.52 -4.33
C ALA A 226 11.86 12.67 -5.11
N CYS A 227 10.86 12.33 -5.90
CA CYS A 227 9.98 13.30 -6.54
C CYS A 227 8.56 13.12 -6.01
N TYR A 228 7.90 14.22 -5.64
CA TYR A 228 6.51 14.19 -5.22
C TYR A 228 5.86 15.51 -5.60
N ASP A 229 4.64 15.46 -6.15
CA ASP A 229 3.98 16.67 -6.61
C ASP A 229 3.62 17.62 -5.46
N ASP A 230 3.23 17.12 -4.27
CA ASP A 230 3.09 17.96 -3.07
C ASP A 230 4.34 17.94 -2.16
N GLY A 231 5.51 17.75 -2.78
CA GLY A 231 6.81 17.61 -2.11
C GLY A 231 7.15 18.76 -1.15
N CYS A 232 6.75 19.99 -1.48
CA CYS A 232 7.07 21.16 -0.66
C CYS A 232 6.40 21.10 0.72
N HIS A 233 5.16 20.64 0.80
CA HIS A 233 4.47 20.49 2.08
C HIS A 233 4.98 19.26 2.83
N LEU A 234 5.28 18.16 2.12
CA LEU A 234 5.83 16.94 2.70
C LEU A 234 7.16 17.19 3.43
N VAL A 235 8.13 17.82 2.77
CA VAL A 235 9.48 18.08 3.35
C VAL A 235 9.36 18.90 4.63
N ARG A 236 8.58 19.98 4.60
CA ARG A 236 8.41 20.86 5.76
C ARG A 236 7.68 20.16 6.90
N PHE A 237 6.69 19.32 6.58
CA PHE A 237 6.01 18.48 7.57
C PHE A 237 7.02 17.57 8.26
N VAL A 238 7.81 16.81 7.50
CA VAL A 238 8.80 15.87 8.03
C VAL A 238 9.83 16.61 8.90
N GLN A 239 10.44 17.68 8.39
CA GLN A 239 11.45 18.46 9.11
C GLN A 239 10.94 19.00 10.45
N ARG A 240 9.68 19.44 10.50
CA ARG A 240 9.08 20.01 11.71
C ARG A 240 8.65 18.95 12.73
N HIS A 241 8.25 17.78 12.26
CA HIS A 241 7.49 16.81 13.06
C HIS A 241 8.21 15.51 13.41
N VAL A 242 9.36 15.20 12.82
CA VAL A 242 10.24 14.12 13.31
C VAL A 242 10.71 14.43 14.74
N GLY A 243 10.56 13.45 15.64
CA GLY A 243 10.79 13.61 17.08
C GLY A 243 9.62 14.26 17.84
N LYS A 244 8.50 14.53 17.16
CA LYS A 244 7.28 15.12 17.77
C LYS A 244 6.05 14.29 17.41
N LEU A 245 5.49 14.52 16.23
CA LEU A 245 4.33 13.76 15.74
C LEU A 245 4.75 12.49 15.00
N ILE A 246 5.92 12.51 14.37
CA ILE A 246 6.54 11.36 13.73
C ILE A 246 7.58 10.82 14.70
N THR A 247 7.47 9.55 15.05
CA THR A 247 8.41 8.87 15.95
C THR A 247 9.82 8.92 15.38
N ASP A 248 10.81 9.25 16.21
CA ASP A 248 12.21 9.28 15.80
C ASP A 248 12.77 7.85 15.68
N THR A 249 12.99 7.41 14.45
CA THR A 249 13.46 6.07 14.07
C THR A 249 14.52 6.20 12.97
N PRO A 250 15.33 5.16 12.71
CA PRO A 250 16.24 5.16 11.57
C PRO A 250 15.53 5.49 10.24
N ALA A 251 14.34 4.93 10.02
CA ALA A 251 13.56 5.15 8.80
C ALA A 251 13.03 6.60 8.68
N SER A 252 12.55 7.22 9.77
CA SER A 252 12.13 8.62 9.74
C SER A 252 13.31 9.58 9.57
N ASN A 253 14.48 9.23 10.08
CA ASN A 253 15.71 10.01 9.85
C ASN A 253 16.20 9.91 8.41
N THR A 254 16.18 8.71 7.80
CA THR A 254 16.43 8.54 6.36
C THR A 254 15.43 9.37 5.54
N LEU A 255 14.14 9.36 5.91
CA LEU A 255 13.13 10.19 5.25
C LEU A 255 13.43 11.69 5.38
N LYS A 256 13.81 12.16 6.57
CA LYS A 256 14.20 13.56 6.83
C LYS A 256 15.40 14.01 5.99
N ASN A 257 16.33 13.09 5.71
CA ASN A 257 17.55 13.35 4.95
C ASN A 257 17.43 13.07 3.44
N THR A 258 16.28 12.56 2.98
CA THR A 258 16.02 12.32 1.55
C THR A 258 15.88 13.66 0.82
N LYS A 259 16.53 13.80 -0.34
CA LYS A 259 16.39 14.99 -1.19
C LYS A 259 15.08 14.90 -1.96
N PHE A 260 14.15 15.82 -1.71
CA PHE A 260 12.88 15.88 -2.42
C PHE A 260 12.88 17.00 -3.46
N TYR A 261 12.28 16.73 -4.62
CA TYR A 261 11.98 17.70 -5.65
C TYR A 261 10.50 17.58 -6.06
N ILE A 262 9.95 18.64 -6.65
CA ILE A 262 8.64 18.55 -7.28
C ILE A 262 8.75 17.74 -8.57
N ASP A 263 7.76 16.90 -8.88
CA ASP A 263 7.67 16.27 -10.20
C ASP A 263 7.68 17.33 -11.32
N LYS A 264 8.52 17.16 -12.35
CA LYS A 264 8.63 18.08 -13.50
C LYS A 264 7.29 18.44 -14.14
N ALA A 265 6.34 17.50 -14.21
CA ALA A 265 5.01 17.75 -14.78
C ALA A 265 4.16 18.73 -13.95
N HIS A 266 4.41 18.78 -12.63
CA HIS A 266 3.64 19.55 -11.68
C HIS A 266 4.30 20.87 -11.28
N TRP A 267 5.59 21.06 -11.60
CA TRP A 267 6.40 22.22 -11.21
C TRP A 267 5.75 23.59 -11.46
N LYS A 268 5.04 23.75 -12.59
CA LYS A 268 4.36 25.00 -12.96
C LYS A 268 3.32 25.45 -11.93
N ASN A 269 2.75 24.52 -11.16
CA ASN A 269 1.72 24.81 -10.16
C ASN A 269 2.30 25.30 -8.82
N HIS A 270 3.62 25.22 -8.65
CA HIS A 270 4.28 25.64 -7.42
C HIS A 270 4.82 27.06 -7.57
N VAL A 271 4.24 28.00 -6.84
CA VAL A 271 4.52 29.44 -6.99
C VAL A 271 5.22 30.06 -5.78
N GLY A 272 5.25 29.38 -4.62
CA GLY A 272 5.86 29.92 -3.41
C GLY A 272 7.38 30.07 -3.52
N THR A 273 7.92 31.18 -3.03
CA THR A 273 9.35 31.52 -3.06
C THR A 273 10.24 30.39 -2.55
N TRP A 274 9.96 29.87 -1.34
CA TRP A 274 10.69 28.74 -0.78
C TRP A 274 10.65 27.50 -1.69
N CYS A 275 9.51 27.24 -2.34
CA CYS A 275 9.38 26.10 -3.25
C CYS A 275 10.23 26.30 -4.51
N LYS A 276 10.29 27.54 -5.04
CA LYS A 276 11.15 27.91 -6.17
C LYS A 276 12.63 27.70 -5.86
N GLU A 277 13.05 28.09 -4.66
CA GLU A 277 14.45 27.99 -4.21
C GLU A 277 14.87 26.55 -3.88
N ASN A 278 14.00 25.77 -3.23
CA ASN A 278 14.42 24.50 -2.61
C ASN A 278 13.93 23.24 -3.33
N MET A 279 12.88 23.33 -4.16
CA MET A 279 12.19 22.14 -4.67
C MET A 279 12.21 22.03 -6.21
N SER A 280 12.92 22.93 -6.89
CA SER A 280 12.99 22.95 -8.36
C SER A 280 13.66 21.68 -8.90
N PRO A 281 12.96 20.86 -9.71
CA PRO A 281 13.59 19.69 -10.33
C PRO A 281 14.63 20.05 -11.40
N TYR A 282 14.75 21.35 -11.75
CA TYR A 282 15.70 21.87 -12.73
C TYR A 282 16.94 22.49 -12.09
N ALA A 283 16.93 22.66 -10.76
CA ALA A 283 18.07 23.24 -10.03
C ALA A 283 19.19 22.22 -9.75
N THR A 284 18.96 20.92 -9.98
CA THR A 284 19.95 19.87 -9.79
C THR A 284 20.27 19.15 -11.11
N SER A 285 21.55 18.90 -11.34
CA SER A 285 22.02 18.04 -12.44
C SER A 285 21.66 16.57 -12.21
N ASP A 286 21.40 16.15 -10.97
CA ASP A 286 21.04 14.78 -10.62
C ASP A 286 19.75 14.31 -11.33
N LEU A 287 18.84 15.25 -11.64
CA LEU A 287 17.60 14.98 -12.34
C LEU A 287 17.70 15.23 -13.86
N ASN A 288 18.88 15.54 -14.39
CA ASN A 288 19.06 15.73 -15.82
C ASN A 288 18.88 14.40 -16.58
N MET A 289 18.00 14.42 -17.58
CA MET A 289 17.57 13.23 -18.33
C MET A 289 16.98 12.12 -17.45
N ILE A 290 16.50 12.45 -16.25
CA ILE A 290 15.76 11.52 -15.39
C ILE A 290 14.26 11.66 -15.64
N ASN A 291 13.61 10.51 -15.86
CA ASN A 291 12.16 10.39 -15.99
C ASN A 291 11.48 10.51 -14.62
N THR A 292 11.10 11.71 -14.23
CA THR A 292 10.32 11.94 -13.00
C THR A 292 8.84 11.59 -13.18
N GLN A 293 8.35 11.47 -14.42
CA GLN A 293 6.94 11.19 -14.76
C GLN A 293 6.60 9.68 -14.74
N SER A 294 7.42 8.86 -14.10
CA SER A 294 7.24 7.40 -14.07
C SER A 294 5.92 6.98 -13.42
N ALA A 295 5.43 7.72 -12.43
CA ALA A 295 4.17 7.45 -11.77
C ALA A 295 2.96 7.74 -12.68
N GLU A 296 2.93 8.87 -13.40
CA GLU A 296 1.87 9.15 -14.38
C GLU A 296 1.84 8.10 -15.51
N GLN A 297 3.02 7.65 -15.97
CA GLN A 297 3.13 6.56 -16.95
C GLN A 297 2.56 5.25 -16.39
N LEU A 298 2.88 4.90 -15.13
CA LEU A 298 2.28 3.76 -14.45
C LEU A 298 0.76 3.88 -14.42
N PHE A 299 0.23 5.05 -14.07
CA PHE A 299 -1.19 5.30 -13.90
C PHE A 299 -1.98 5.30 -15.20
N SER A 300 -1.36 5.78 -16.28
CA SER A 300 -1.88 5.59 -17.64
C SER A 300 -2.00 4.10 -17.98
N TRP A 301 -0.98 3.29 -17.66
CA TRP A 301 -1.04 1.85 -17.83
C TRP A 301 -2.12 1.21 -16.95
N LEU A 302 -2.20 1.56 -15.67
CA LEU A 302 -3.10 0.98 -14.68
C LEU A 302 -4.58 1.24 -15.00
N LYS A 303 -4.89 2.35 -15.69
CA LYS A 303 -6.26 2.71 -16.10
C LYS A 303 -7.01 1.58 -16.80
N ARG A 304 -6.31 0.73 -17.57
CA ARG A 304 -6.92 -0.42 -18.28
C ARG A 304 -7.49 -1.50 -17.34
N TYR A 305 -6.98 -1.58 -16.12
CA TYR A 305 -7.43 -2.55 -15.10
C TYR A 305 -8.42 -1.95 -14.11
N ALA A 306 -8.77 -0.66 -14.23
CA ALA A 306 -9.70 0.01 -13.33
C ALA A 306 -11.07 -0.69 -13.23
N PRO A 307 -11.67 -1.26 -14.31
CA PRO A 307 -12.91 -2.01 -14.20
C PRO A 307 -12.78 -3.26 -13.31
N ILE A 308 -11.69 -4.02 -13.47
CA ILE A 308 -11.41 -5.22 -12.67
C ILE A 308 -11.24 -4.83 -11.20
N ILE A 309 -10.32 -3.90 -10.90
CA ILE A 309 -10.07 -3.41 -9.54
C ILE A 309 -11.35 -2.90 -8.88
N SER A 310 -12.20 -2.18 -9.63
CA SER A 310 -13.47 -1.63 -9.13
C SER A 310 -14.44 -2.68 -8.63
N SER A 311 -14.38 -3.90 -9.18
CA SER A 311 -15.25 -5.03 -8.87
C SER A 311 -14.73 -5.92 -7.73
N LEU A 312 -13.45 -5.79 -7.37
CA LEU A 312 -12.83 -6.64 -6.37
C LEU A 312 -13.21 -6.22 -4.95
N GLY A 313 -13.35 -7.23 -4.10
CA GLY A 313 -13.54 -7.05 -2.65
C GLY A 313 -12.25 -6.62 -1.95
N TRP A 314 -12.37 -6.29 -0.67
CA TRP A 314 -11.26 -5.78 0.15
C TRP A 314 -10.13 -6.79 0.39
N LEU A 315 -10.43 -8.09 0.35
CA LEU A 315 -9.41 -9.16 0.40
C LEU A 315 -8.67 -9.28 -0.94
N LYS A 316 -9.42 -9.34 -2.05
CA LYS A 316 -8.88 -9.61 -3.38
C LYS A 316 -8.16 -8.42 -4.01
N ALA A 317 -8.62 -7.19 -3.78
CA ALA A 317 -8.09 -6.04 -4.49
C ALA A 317 -6.60 -5.77 -4.20
N PRO A 318 -6.13 -5.81 -2.93
CA PRO A 318 -4.71 -5.61 -2.63
C PRO A 318 -3.83 -6.74 -3.17
N LEU A 319 -4.28 -7.99 -3.04
CA LEU A 319 -3.58 -9.16 -3.60
C LEU A 319 -3.49 -9.10 -5.13
N TYR A 320 -4.58 -8.70 -5.79
CA TYR A 320 -4.60 -8.52 -7.23
C TYR A 320 -3.62 -7.43 -7.68
N LEU A 321 -3.58 -6.30 -6.98
CA LEU A 321 -2.61 -5.23 -7.26
C LEU A 321 -1.17 -5.71 -7.05
N LEU A 322 -0.92 -6.45 -5.98
CA LEU A 322 0.41 -6.99 -5.67
C LEU A 322 0.92 -7.90 -6.79
N VAL A 323 0.10 -8.87 -7.20
CA VAL A 323 0.39 -9.77 -8.33
C VAL A 323 0.58 -8.95 -9.60
N LEU A 324 -0.39 -8.10 -9.96
CA LEU A 324 -0.35 -7.28 -11.17
C LEU A 324 0.93 -6.43 -11.28
N PHE A 325 1.36 -5.83 -10.17
CA PHE A 325 2.57 -5.02 -10.12
C PHE A 325 3.84 -5.86 -10.17
N HIS A 326 3.85 -7.04 -9.56
CA HIS A 326 4.97 -7.97 -9.66
C HIS A 326 5.22 -8.37 -11.11
N TYR A 327 4.20 -8.82 -11.85
CA TYR A 327 4.36 -9.17 -13.28
C TYR A 327 4.72 -7.98 -14.15
N LYS A 328 4.17 -6.79 -13.87
CA LYS A 328 4.60 -5.59 -14.57
C LYS A 328 6.09 -5.31 -14.35
N ASN A 329 6.58 -5.45 -13.12
CA ASN A 329 7.98 -5.22 -12.81
C ASN A 329 8.89 -6.26 -13.47
N LEU A 330 8.51 -7.54 -13.43
CA LEU A 330 9.19 -8.62 -14.17
C LEU A 330 9.31 -8.27 -15.66
N TRP A 331 8.20 -7.86 -16.29
CA TRP A 331 8.21 -7.44 -17.70
C TRP A 331 9.10 -6.21 -17.95
N THR A 332 9.05 -5.23 -17.06
CA THR A 332 9.87 -4.00 -17.14
C THR A 332 11.37 -4.33 -17.05
N CYS A 333 11.74 -5.28 -16.20
CA CYS A 333 13.11 -5.74 -15.99
C CYS A 333 13.52 -6.90 -16.93
N LYS A 334 12.66 -7.34 -17.85
CA LYS A 334 12.86 -8.50 -18.72
C LYS A 334 13.22 -9.79 -17.97
N VAL A 335 12.62 -9.99 -16.80
CA VAL A 335 12.80 -11.19 -15.98
C VAL A 335 11.69 -12.19 -16.26
N ARG A 336 12.04 -13.48 -16.36
CA ARG A 336 11.06 -14.56 -16.48
C ARG A 336 10.34 -14.77 -15.14
N PRO A 337 9.01 -14.99 -15.14
CA PRO A 337 8.28 -15.30 -13.91
C PRO A 337 8.85 -16.52 -13.16
N THR A 338 9.38 -17.52 -13.83
CA THR A 338 9.94 -18.71 -13.17
C THR A 338 11.28 -18.48 -12.46
N ARG A 339 11.82 -17.25 -12.46
CA ARG A 339 13.05 -16.94 -11.74
C ARG A 339 12.76 -16.88 -10.24
N HIS A 340 13.39 -17.77 -9.48
CA HIS A 340 13.40 -17.72 -8.03
C HIS A 340 14.41 -16.68 -7.55
N PHE A 341 14.00 -15.84 -6.61
CA PHE A 341 14.87 -14.92 -5.90
C PHE A 341 15.06 -15.43 -4.48
N ASP A 342 16.30 -15.70 -4.08
CA ASP A 342 16.62 -16.11 -2.72
C ASP A 342 16.64 -14.90 -1.76
N ILE A 343 15.45 -14.35 -1.49
CA ILE A 343 15.26 -13.16 -0.65
C ILE A 343 14.53 -13.48 0.67
N ALA A 344 14.16 -14.74 0.89
CA ALA A 344 13.34 -15.13 2.04
C ALA A 344 14.02 -14.79 3.37
N ASN A 345 15.35 -14.93 3.42
CA ASN A 345 16.17 -14.65 4.60
C ASN A 345 16.79 -13.24 4.59
N MET A 346 16.51 -12.44 3.55
CA MET A 346 17.08 -11.10 3.38
C MET A 346 16.15 -9.97 3.84
N VAL A 347 14.84 -10.25 3.96
CA VAL A 347 13.89 -9.26 4.49
C VAL A 347 14.09 -9.14 6.00
N PRO A 348 14.33 -7.94 6.56
CA PRO A 348 14.52 -7.80 7.99
C PRO A 348 13.28 -8.27 8.77
N ASP A 349 13.47 -9.09 9.81
CA ASP A 349 12.36 -9.60 10.66
C ASP A 349 11.55 -8.47 11.31
N SER A 350 12.20 -7.34 11.57
CA SER A 350 11.60 -6.12 12.11
C SER A 350 10.73 -5.36 11.10
N ALA A 351 10.74 -5.75 9.83
CA ALA A 351 10.06 -5.07 8.72
C ALA A 351 8.65 -5.62 8.45
N THR A 352 7.92 -5.97 9.51
CA THR A 352 6.50 -6.34 9.39
C THR A 352 5.65 -5.10 9.09
N ILE A 353 4.86 -5.18 8.01
CA ILE A 353 3.89 -4.14 7.69
C ILE A 353 2.71 -4.26 8.64
N SER A 354 2.56 -3.26 9.51
CA SER A 354 1.34 -3.07 10.29
C SER A 354 0.18 -2.79 9.35
N LEU A 355 -0.59 -3.83 9.01
CA LEU A 355 -1.86 -3.64 8.32
C LEU A 355 -2.90 -3.16 9.31
N PRO A 356 -3.82 -2.28 8.89
CA PRO A 356 -4.66 -1.58 9.83
C PRO A 356 -5.55 -2.46 10.71
N HIS A 357 -5.88 -3.73 10.40
CA HIS A 357 -6.45 -4.71 11.37
C HIS A 357 -6.18 -6.20 11.01
N ALA A 358 -4.96 -6.62 10.66
CA ALA A 358 -4.73 -8.06 10.41
C ALA A 358 -4.98 -8.96 11.65
N ALA A 359 -4.79 -8.44 12.87
CA ALA A 359 -4.74 -9.28 14.07
C ALA A 359 -6.09 -9.63 14.73
N ASN A 360 -7.13 -8.79 14.61
CA ASN A 360 -8.31 -8.91 15.50
C ASN A 360 -9.60 -9.44 14.86
N THR A 361 -9.69 -9.59 13.53
CA THR A 361 -10.98 -9.97 12.89
C THR A 361 -11.10 -11.46 12.55
N LEU A 362 -10.00 -12.18 12.37
CA LEU A 362 -10.07 -13.59 11.99
C LEU A 362 -10.46 -14.52 13.15
N ARG A 363 -10.39 -14.04 14.41
CA ARG A 363 -10.72 -14.86 15.59
C ARG A 363 -12.20 -14.95 15.93
N THR A 364 -13.06 -14.08 15.39
CA THR A 364 -14.47 -14.03 15.79
C THR A 364 -15.41 -14.87 14.93
N THR A 365 -14.98 -15.39 13.77
CA THR A 365 -15.84 -16.21 12.91
C THR A 365 -15.85 -17.70 13.26
N SER A 366 -14.90 -18.17 14.08
CA SER A 366 -14.82 -19.58 14.49
C SER A 366 -15.56 -19.92 15.80
N ALA A 367 -16.15 -18.93 16.47
CA ALA A 367 -16.79 -19.13 17.79
C ALA A 367 -18.33 -19.25 17.77
N VAL A 368 -18.97 -19.34 16.60
CA VAL A 368 -20.44 -19.48 16.48
C VAL A 368 -20.80 -20.73 15.69
N SER A 369 -20.42 -21.90 16.20
CA SER A 369 -21.06 -23.19 15.88
C SER A 369 -20.49 -24.31 16.75
N SER A 370 -20.85 -24.34 18.04
CA SER A 370 -20.86 -25.59 18.82
C SER A 370 -21.43 -25.32 20.22
N SER A 371 -22.74 -25.54 20.36
CA SER A 371 -23.31 -25.91 21.64
C SER A 371 -24.39 -26.95 21.41
N ASN A 372 -24.06 -28.18 21.79
CA ASN A 372 -24.91 -29.26 22.31
C ASN A 372 -24.84 -30.56 21.51
N SER A 373 -23.83 -31.37 21.84
CA SER A 373 -24.07 -32.79 22.15
C SER A 373 -23.05 -33.23 23.19
N ASP A 374 -23.56 -33.49 24.39
CA ASP A 374 -22.84 -34.10 25.49
C ASP A 374 -22.55 -35.58 25.20
N GLY A 375 -21.38 -36.02 25.68
CA GLY A 375 -21.17 -37.36 26.21
C GLY A 375 -20.80 -38.44 25.19
N TYR A 376 -19.52 -38.85 25.18
CA TYR A 376 -19.12 -40.16 25.71
C TYR A 376 -17.59 -40.27 25.82
N LEU A 377 -17.13 -40.68 27.00
CA LEU A 377 -15.77 -41.12 27.30
C LEU A 377 -15.45 -42.43 26.56
N SER A 378 -14.25 -42.58 26.01
CA SER A 378 -13.33 -43.67 26.41
C SER A 378 -11.99 -43.68 25.65
N GLN A 379 -10.95 -43.75 26.47
CA GLN A 379 -9.78 -44.64 26.41
C GLN A 379 -8.70 -44.48 25.33
N ALA A 380 -7.49 -44.51 25.88
CA ALA A 380 -6.19 -44.51 25.26
C ALA A 380 -5.89 -45.77 24.46
N ALA A 381 -5.10 -45.62 23.41
CA ALA A 381 -4.21 -46.66 22.93
C ALA A 381 -2.92 -46.03 22.38
N THR A 382 -1.84 -46.28 23.10
CA THR A 382 -0.45 -46.04 22.71
C THR A 382 -0.04 -47.04 21.63
N THR A 383 0.50 -46.57 20.52
CA THR A 383 1.37 -47.39 19.65
C THR A 383 2.55 -46.58 19.17
N LYS A 384 3.74 -47.08 19.54
CA LYS A 384 5.05 -46.71 19.02
C LYS A 384 5.18 -47.27 17.60
N HIS A 385 5.74 -46.51 16.68
CA HIS A 385 6.41 -47.09 15.50
C HIS A 385 7.62 -46.25 15.10
N ASP A 386 8.72 -46.98 14.91
CA ASP A 386 10.06 -46.54 14.51
C ASP A 386 10.10 -45.91 13.10
N PRO A 387 11.10 -45.04 12.83
CA PRO A 387 11.30 -44.44 11.52
C PRO A 387 12.20 -45.33 10.65
N SER A 388 11.64 -45.91 9.59
CA SER A 388 12.44 -46.50 8.51
C SER A 388 12.80 -45.44 7.46
N SER A 389 14.10 -45.20 7.35
CA SER A 389 14.80 -44.43 6.33
C SER A 389 14.55 -44.96 4.91
N HIS A 390 14.06 -44.10 4.01
CA HIS A 390 14.22 -44.28 2.56
C HIS A 390 14.91 -43.06 1.96
N THR A 391 16.21 -43.23 1.72
CA THR A 391 17.01 -42.42 0.79
C THR A 391 16.56 -42.73 -0.63
N VAL A 392 15.97 -41.75 -1.32
CA VAL A 392 15.73 -41.81 -2.77
C VAL A 392 16.70 -40.86 -3.48
N ASN A 393 17.46 -41.51 -4.35
CA ASN A 393 18.45 -41.04 -5.30
C ASN A 393 18.02 -39.77 -6.07
N GLU A 394 18.75 -38.67 -5.89
CA GLU A 394 18.78 -37.55 -6.82
C GLU A 394 19.57 -37.97 -8.06
N ASN A 395 18.92 -38.04 -9.23
CA ASN A 395 19.57 -37.80 -10.53
C ASN A 395 18.55 -37.86 -11.69
N LYS A 396 18.77 -36.97 -12.66
CA LYS A 396 18.13 -36.86 -14.00
C LYS A 396 16.89 -35.98 -14.11
N TRP A 397 17.07 -34.68 -14.28
CA TRP A 397 16.32 -33.87 -15.27
C TRP A 397 17.21 -32.75 -15.81
N ALA A 398 18.15 -33.13 -16.66
CA ALA A 398 18.84 -32.23 -17.58
C ALA A 398 18.53 -32.72 -18.99
N GLN A 399 17.54 -32.08 -19.64
CA GLN A 399 17.33 -31.97 -21.08
C GLN A 399 15.87 -31.58 -21.30
N MET A 400 15.63 -30.34 -21.70
CA MET A 400 14.69 -29.96 -22.76
C MET A 400 14.66 -28.43 -22.86
N SER A 401 15.64 -27.92 -23.59
CA SER A 401 15.59 -26.62 -24.25
C SER A 401 15.04 -26.82 -25.66
N LYS A 402 13.84 -26.32 -25.92
CA LYS A 402 13.41 -25.74 -27.20
C LYS A 402 12.23 -24.82 -26.95
#